data_AF-A0A963F1L1-F1
#
_entry.id   AF-A0A963F1L1-F1
#
_cell.length_a   1.000
_cell.length_b   1.000
_cell.length_c   1.000
_cell.angle_alpha   90.00
_cell.angle_beta   90.00
_cell.angle_gamma   90.00
#
_symmetry.space_group_name_H-M   'P 1'
#
loop_
_entity.id
_entity.type
_entity.pdbx_description
1 polymer ?
#
loop_
_entity_poly.entity_id
_entity_poly.type
_entity_poly.pdbx_seq_one_letter_code
_entity_poly.pdbx_strand_id
1 'polypeptide(L)' 'MYLYLAKPDAFDEMLPAPLLKRFGTPALVMELDLHPGRQLAREDINQVLENLRTHGYHLQLPPNINPMLYQGE' A
#
# COMPACT_ATOMS: atom_id res chain seq x y z
N MET A 1 2.41 6.86 -2.83
CA MET A 1 2.36 5.85 -1.75
C MET A 1 0.90 5.44 -1.64
N TYR A 2 0.62 4.15 -1.48
CA TYR A 2 -0.76 3.67 -1.36
C TYR A 2 -0.93 2.87 -0.07
N LEU A 3 -2.14 2.89 0.47
CA LEU A 3 -2.52 2.13 1.64
C LEU A 3 -3.68 1.21 1.28
N TYR A 4 -3.53 -0.07 1.57
CA TYR A 4 -4.57 -1.07 1.42
C TYR A 4 -5.15 -1.34 2.81
N LEU A 5 -6.49 -1.33 2.89
CA LEU A 5 -7.23 -1.61 4.11
C LEU A 5 -8.15 -2.80 3.89
N ALA A 6 -8.32 -3.63 4.92
CA ALA A 6 -9.24 -4.76 4.88
C ALA A 6 -10.71 -4.33 4.91
N LYS A 7 -10.98 -3.11 5.39
CA LYS A 7 -12.33 -2.51 5.46
C LYS A 7 -12.27 -1.05 4.98
N PRO A 8 -13.31 -0.58 4.28
CA PRO A 8 -13.43 0.84 3.94
C PRO A 8 -13.49 1.69 5.21
N ASP A 9 -12.91 2.89 5.15
CA ASP A 9 -12.92 3.93 6.18
C ASP A 9 -12.38 3.56 7.58
N ALA A 10 -11.74 2.39 7.73
CA ALA A 10 -11.20 1.92 9.00
C ALA A 10 -9.80 2.52 9.35
N PHE A 11 -9.51 3.76 8.91
CA PHE A 11 -8.20 4.39 9.05
C PHE A 11 -7.80 4.57 10.52
N ASP A 12 -8.72 5.02 11.37
CA ASP A 12 -8.47 5.29 12.78
C ASP A 12 -8.35 4.01 13.62
N GLU A 13 -8.97 2.92 13.17
CA GLU A 13 -8.96 1.63 13.85
C GLU A 13 -7.74 0.77 13.47
N MET A 14 -7.32 0.83 12.21
CA MET A 14 -6.32 -0.09 11.66
C MET A 14 -4.91 0.49 11.56
N LEU A 15 -4.72 1.81 11.70
CA LEU A 15 -3.41 2.43 11.52
C LEU A 15 -2.81 2.94 12.84
N PRO A 16 -1.52 2.65 13.09
CA PRO A 16 -0.80 3.32 14.17
C PRO A 16 -0.79 4.84 13.98
N ALA A 17 -1.05 5.60 15.05
CA ALA A 17 -1.07 7.07 15.01
C ALA A 17 0.18 7.72 14.35
N PRO A 18 1.43 7.21 14.57
CA PRO A 18 2.59 7.76 13.88
C PRO A 18 2.57 7.55 12.37
N LEU A 19 1.96 6.46 11.89
CA LEU A 19 1.84 6.14 10.48
C LEU A 19 0.80 7.05 9.82
N LEU A 20 -0.38 7.20 10.45
CA LEU A 20 -1.42 8.11 9.97
C LEU A 20 -0.89 9.54 9.86
N LYS A 21 -0.15 10.01 10.87
CA LYS A 21 0.49 11.34 10.85
C LYS A 21 1.48 11.53 9.70
N ARG A 22 2.22 10.48 9.32
CA ARG A 22 3.16 10.52 8.17
C ARG A 22 2.43 10.40 6.82
N PHE A 23 1.33 9.65 6.78
CA PHE A 23 0.54 9.46 5.57
C PHE A 23 -0.26 10.71 5.21
N GLY A 24 -0.67 11.49 6.21
CA GLY A 24 -1.47 12.70 6.04
C GLY A 24 -2.95 12.37 6.02
N THR A 25 -3.70 13.04 5.13
CA THR A 25 -5.14 12.80 4.97
C THR A 25 -5.36 11.78 3.84
N PRO A 26 -5.67 10.51 4.15
CA PRO A 26 -5.97 9.53 3.13
C PRO A 26 -7.27 9.86 2.40
N ALA A 27 -7.34 9.48 1.13
CA ALA A 27 -8.56 9.52 0.34
C ALA A 27 -8.78 8.14 -0.29
N LEU A 28 -10.03 7.71 -0.39
CA LEU A 28 -10.37 6.48 -1.11
C LEU A 28 -10.06 6.69 -2.59
N VAL A 29 -9.13 5.90 -3.12
CA VAL A 29 -8.75 5.94 -4.54
C VAL A 29 -9.58 4.94 -5.35
N MET A 30 -9.71 3.71 -4.85
CA MET A 30 -10.47 2.64 -5.50
C MET A 30 -10.72 1.47 -4.55
N GLU A 31 -11.73 0.67 -4.86
CA GLU A 31 -11.94 -0.65 -4.26
C GLU A 31 -11.26 -1.73 -5.11
N LEU A 32 -10.74 -2.76 -4.45
CA LEU A 32 -10.03 -3.86 -5.09
C LEU A 32 -10.55 -5.19 -4.53
N ASP A 33 -10.92 -6.10 -5.42
CA ASP A 33 -11.12 -7.50 -5.05
C ASP A 33 -9.75 -8.18 -4.94
N LEU A 34 -9.40 -8.62 -3.74
CA LEU A 34 -8.11 -9.21 -3.41
C LEU A 34 -8.29 -10.72 -3.20
N HIS A 35 -7.73 -11.50 -4.11
CA HIS A 35 -7.67 -12.96 -4.04
C HIS A 35 -6.30 -13.43 -4.53
N PRO A 36 -5.82 -14.63 -4.17
CA PRO A 36 -4.46 -15.09 -4.50
C PRO A 36 -4.09 -15.09 -6.00
N GLY A 37 -5.09 -15.10 -6.89
CA GLY A 37 -4.90 -15.02 -8.34
C GLY A 37 -4.84 -13.60 -8.91
N ARG A 38 -5.03 -12.57 -8.08
CA ARG A 38 -5.02 -11.15 -8.48
C ARG A 38 -3.59 -10.69 -8.72
N GLN A 39 -3.27 -10.26 -9.93
CA GLN A 39 -1.98 -9.62 -10.20
C GLN A 39 -2.03 -8.14 -9.84
N LEU A 40 -1.08 -7.69 -9.02
CA LEU A 40 -0.86 -6.28 -8.72
C LEU A 40 0.38 -5.80 -9.47
N ALA A 41 0.36 -4.57 -9.96
CA ALA A 41 1.44 -4.04 -10.81
C ALA A 41 2.76 -3.82 -10.07
N ARG A 42 2.70 -3.69 -8.74
CA ARG A 42 3.82 -3.16 -7.95
C ARG A 42 4.07 -3.88 -6.62
N GLU A 43 3.16 -4.76 -6.20
CA GLU A 43 3.22 -5.46 -4.93
C GLU A 43 2.94 -6.95 -5.14
N ASP A 44 3.41 -7.80 -4.24
CA ASP A 44 3.03 -9.23 -4.22
C ASP A 44 1.68 -9.39 -3.52
N ILE A 45 0.71 -10.00 -4.21
CA ILE A 45 -0.63 -10.22 -3.67
C ILE A 45 -0.63 -11.06 -2.41
N ASN A 46 0.24 -12.06 -2.29
CA ASN A 46 0.30 -12.91 -1.10
C ASN A 46 0.79 -12.13 0.11
N GLN A 47 1.78 -11.25 -0.09
CA GLN A 47 2.28 -10.36 0.96
C GLN A 47 1.22 -9.34 1.39
N VAL A 48 0.45 -8.80 0.44
CA VAL A 48 -0.67 -7.91 0.72
C VAL A 48 -1.72 -8.64 1.58
N LEU A 49 -2.17 -9.82 1.14
CA LEU A 49 -3.16 -10.62 1.86
C LEU A 49 -2.67 -11.01 3.27
N GLU A 50 -1.41 -11.40 3.42
CA GLU A 50 -0.84 -11.71 4.72
C GLU A 50 -0.82 -10.49 5.64
N ASN A 51 -0.40 -9.33 5.14
CA ASN A 51 -0.35 -8.10 5.93
C ASN A 51 -1.75 -7.63 6.34
N LEU A 52 -2.73 -7.73 5.45
CA LEU A 52 -4.13 -7.41 5.77
C LEU A 52 -4.68 -8.33 6.86
N ARG A 53 -4.37 -9.64 6.80
CA ARG A 53 -4.82 -10.61 7.82
C ARG A 53 -4.17 -10.39 9.18
N THR A 54 -2.90 -10.02 9.20
CA THR A 54 -2.08 -9.96 10.43
C THR A 54 -2.09 -8.58 11.09
N HIS A 55 -2.07 -7.52 10.29
CA HIS A 55 -1.95 -6.13 10.75
C HIS A 55 -3.19 -5.27 10.45
N GLY A 56 -4.09 -5.74 9.59
CA GLY A 56 -5.27 -4.97 9.14
C GLY A 56 -4.98 -3.99 7.99
N TYR A 57 -3.71 -3.77 7.63
CA TYR A 57 -3.32 -2.86 6.55
C TYR A 57 -2.07 -3.36 5.81
N HIS A 58 -1.85 -2.85 4.61
CA HIS A 58 -0.59 -2.99 3.86
C HIS A 58 -0.17 -1.63 3.29
N LEU A 59 1.10 -1.26 3.49
CA LEU A 59 1.67 0.01 3.01
C LEU A 59 2.53 -0.23 1.77
N GLN A 60 2.10 0.31 0.64
CA GLN A 60 2.88 0.33 -0.59
C GLN A 60 3.71 1.61 -0.67
N LEU A 61 5.02 1.46 -0.53
CA LEU A 61 5.96 2.56 -0.67
C LEU A 61 6.19 2.93 -2.15
N PRO A 62 6.57 4.19 -2.45
CA PRO A 62 7.09 4.54 -3.78
C PRO A 62 8.25 3.61 -4.15
N PRO A 63 8.42 3.24 -5.42
CA PRO A 63 9.61 2.49 -5.79
C PRO A 63 10.81 3.41 -5.60
N ASN A 64 11.94 2.89 -5.12
CA ASN A 64 13.21 3.62 -5.22
C ASN A 64 13.61 3.62 -6.70
N ILE A 65 13.06 4.56 -7.46
CA ILE A 65 13.54 4.85 -8.80
C ILE A 65 14.90 5.48 -8.61
N ASN A 66 15.97 4.71 -8.77
CA ASN A 66 17.30 5.27 -8.92
C ASN A 66 17.40 5.70 -10.39
N PRO A 67 17.36 7.01 -10.70
CA PRO A 67 17.61 7.45 -12.05
C PRO A 67 19.10 7.20 -12.29
N MET A 68 19.46 6.04 -12.85
CA MET A 68 20.70 5.93 -13.60
C MET A 68 20.58 6.94 -14.74
N LEU A 69 21.09 8.14 -14.48
CA LEU A 69 21.29 9.19 -15.46
C LEU A 69 22.08 8.55 -16.59
N TYR A 70 21.44 8.35 -17.73
CA TYR A 70 22.15 8.15 -18.98
C TYR A 70 22.98 9.43 -19.20
N GLN A 71 24.22 9.44 -18.72
CA GLN A 71 25.25 10.30 -19.26
C GLN A 71 25.60 9.70 -20.62
N GLY A 72 24.89 10.15 -21.66
CA GLY A 72 25.31 9.89 -23.03
C GLY A 72 26.73 10.43 -23.22
N GLU A 73 27.58 9.62 -23.84
CA GLU A 73 28.85 10.08 -24.41
C GLU A 73 28.62 10.93 -25.66
#